data_AF-H3CIY6-F1
#
_entry.id   AF-H3CIY6-F1
#
_cell.length_a   1.000
_cell.length_b   1.000
_cell.length_c   1.000
_cell.angle_alpha   90.00
_cell.angle_beta   90.00
_cell.angle_gamma   90.00
#
_symmetry.space_group_name_H-M   'P 1'
#
loop_
_entity.id
_entity.type
_entity.pdbx_description
1 polymer ?
#
loop_
_entity_poly.entity_id
_entity_poly.type
_entity_poly.pdbx_seq_one_letter_code
_entity_poly.pdbx_strand_id
1 'polypeptide(L)'
;AKERSSVPQLTDFDIPTSFWYELKSLTDALMDNLNLSVTDAAASAVFQTMLTVCHRKRPKLCKQLLKRIMEYLSSRSAAPGVSPLLVFLKDQASSHLIDTIIQLAHKSLLRDLYKNHLKGQLVDLALHPIANFPIQRLTAASAKHNLFLKLFDELLQGLEAILASGHMGVIVQLAESCAESEEKQEELMQCLLHAFHCAEPGSRHIRCLPLFMSLLTYEVYYRSDTAEGSTDTEAPLSSICYHDRPLLLSSLRTLTPADLLTLATDPAGSHVLQALITPSSDKGRGKILKRLEGQYVKMACSRLGSRVLEAVWRSSSVTHRQNIAQELGKANLRSDQFARHVWAKFALSHFAHRRAHWQEIQTGESKKRNLLSEILE
;
A
#
# COMPACT_ATOMS: atom_id res chain seq x y z
N ALA A 1 5.24 20.03 19.27
CA ALA A 1 5.84 20.55 18.04
C ALA A 1 5.72 19.48 16.95
N LYS A 2 5.03 19.77 15.85
CA LYS A 2 4.80 18.82 14.75
C LYS A 2 5.67 19.24 13.57
N GLU A 3 6.74 18.51 13.31
CA GLU A 3 7.37 18.51 11.99
C GLU A 3 6.40 17.84 11.02
N ARG A 4 5.69 18.66 10.26
CA ARG A 4 5.10 18.20 9.01
C ARG A 4 6.27 17.83 8.11
N SER A 5 6.39 16.55 7.76
CA SER A 5 7.08 16.14 6.54
C SER A 5 6.35 16.78 5.35
N SER A 6 6.64 18.05 5.10
CA SER A 6 6.40 18.66 3.81
C SER A 6 7.42 18.03 2.87
N VAL A 7 6.94 17.33 1.83
CA VAL A 7 7.76 17.09 0.64
C VAL A 7 8.42 18.42 0.31
N PRO A 8 9.76 18.51 0.26
CA PRO A 8 10.42 19.75 -0.05
C PRO A 8 9.82 20.28 -1.35
N GLN A 9 9.28 21.49 -1.35
CA GLN A 9 8.96 22.16 -2.61
C GLN A 9 10.27 22.27 -3.37
N LEU A 10 10.47 21.37 -4.33
CA LEU A 10 11.56 21.45 -5.30
C LEU A 10 11.31 22.72 -6.10
N THR A 11 11.96 23.80 -5.69
CA THR A 11 12.04 25.02 -6.48
C THR A 11 12.92 24.72 -7.69
N ASP A 12 12.30 24.56 -8.86
CA ASP A 12 13.03 24.53 -10.12
C ASP A 12 13.61 25.93 -10.36
N PHE A 13 14.93 26.02 -10.54
CA PHE A 13 15.62 27.23 -10.94
C PHE A 13 16.25 27.03 -12.32
N ASP A 14 16.29 28.08 -13.13
CA ASP A 14 17.07 28.07 -14.35
C ASP A 14 18.56 27.99 -14.01
N ILE A 15 19.26 27.02 -14.58
CA ILE A 15 20.68 26.80 -14.36
C ILE A 15 21.51 27.18 -15.59
N PRO A 16 22.72 27.75 -15.42
CA PRO A 16 23.63 28.00 -16.52
C PRO A 16 24.01 26.70 -17.25
N THR A 17 24.34 26.80 -18.53
CA THR A 17 24.75 25.63 -19.33
C THR A 17 26.01 24.96 -18.79
N SER A 18 26.89 25.70 -18.10
CA SER A 18 28.09 25.18 -17.42
C SER A 18 27.76 24.03 -16.45
N PHE A 19 26.62 24.08 -15.77
CA PHE A 19 26.22 23.04 -14.81
C PHE A 19 26.03 21.67 -15.49
N TRP A 20 25.68 21.63 -16.77
CA TRP A 20 25.57 20.37 -17.50
C TRP A 20 26.92 19.72 -17.77
N TYR A 21 27.97 20.54 -17.93
CA TYR A 21 29.35 20.07 -18.09
C TYR A 21 29.89 19.60 -16.74
N GLU A 22 29.64 20.34 -15.67
CA GLU A 22 30.03 19.94 -14.31
C GLU A 22 29.33 18.64 -13.88
N LEU A 23 28.02 18.51 -14.15
CA LEU A 23 27.30 17.25 -13.89
C LEU A 23 27.90 16.09 -14.68
N LYS A 24 28.31 16.32 -15.93
CA LYS A 24 28.98 15.28 -16.73
C LYS A 24 30.33 14.91 -16.12
N SER A 25 31.17 15.89 -15.75
CA SER A 25 32.47 15.65 -15.12
C SER A 25 32.33 14.89 -13.81
N LEU A 26 31.38 15.27 -12.96
CA LEU A 26 31.05 14.56 -11.73
C LEU A 26 30.62 13.12 -12.02
N THR A 27 29.78 12.93 -13.03
CA THR A 27 29.33 11.60 -13.45
C THR A 27 30.50 10.72 -13.91
N ASP A 28 31.39 11.27 -14.73
CA ASP A 28 32.55 10.53 -15.25
C ASP A 28 33.49 10.13 -14.09
N ALA A 29 33.81 11.06 -13.17
CA ALA A 29 34.64 10.79 -12.00
C ALA A 29 34.03 9.71 -11.08
N LEU A 30 32.72 9.76 -10.88
CA LEU A 30 31.96 8.78 -10.11
C LEU A 30 31.99 7.40 -10.80
N MET A 31 31.84 7.34 -12.12
CA MET A 31 31.89 6.09 -12.89
C MET A 31 33.29 5.46 -12.93
N ASP A 32 34.36 6.25 -12.83
CA ASP A 32 35.73 5.74 -12.73
C ASP A 32 36.02 5.13 -11.35
N ASN A 33 35.25 5.51 -10.33
CA ASN A 33 35.38 5.02 -8.95
C ASN A 33 34.20 4.14 -8.51
N LEU A 34 33.60 3.41 -9.45
CA LEU A 34 32.36 2.68 -9.24
C LEU A 34 32.45 1.59 -8.16
N ASN A 35 33.64 1.04 -7.92
CA ASN A 35 33.89 0.10 -6.82
C ASN A 35 33.59 0.72 -5.44
N LEU A 36 33.96 1.99 -5.23
CA LEU A 36 33.68 2.71 -3.99
C LEU A 36 32.16 2.94 -3.87
N SER A 37 31.51 3.35 -4.95
CA SER A 37 30.06 3.60 -4.98
C SER A 37 29.20 2.35 -4.69
N VAL A 38 29.73 1.16 -4.93
CA VAL A 38 29.04 -0.10 -4.63
C VAL A 38 29.29 -0.54 -3.18
N THR A 39 30.45 -0.23 -2.59
CA THR A 39 30.87 -0.78 -1.29
C THR A 39 30.76 0.20 -0.13
N ASP A 40 30.83 1.51 -0.39
CA ASP A 40 30.73 2.57 0.60
C ASP A 40 29.33 3.20 0.60
N ALA A 41 28.74 3.36 1.79
CA ALA A 41 27.38 3.85 1.94
C ALA A 41 27.22 5.32 1.52
N ALA A 42 28.22 6.17 1.79
CA ALA A 42 28.16 7.59 1.43
C ALA A 42 28.29 7.77 -0.08
N ALA A 43 29.27 7.09 -0.69
CA ALA A 43 29.44 7.07 -2.14
C ALA A 43 28.21 6.50 -2.86
N SER A 44 27.62 5.43 -2.33
CA SER A 44 26.38 4.83 -2.85
C SER A 44 25.23 5.84 -2.85
N ALA A 45 25.02 6.60 -1.77
CA ALA A 45 23.96 7.62 -1.69
C ALA A 45 24.15 8.76 -2.72
N VAL A 46 25.39 9.20 -2.94
CA VAL A 46 25.72 10.18 -3.99
C VAL A 46 25.39 9.61 -5.37
N PHE A 47 25.73 8.35 -5.62
CA PHE A 47 25.42 7.67 -6.89
C PHE A 47 23.92 7.54 -7.14
N GLN A 48 23.16 7.15 -6.12
CA GLN A 48 21.69 7.04 -6.21
C GLN A 48 21.08 8.39 -6.59
N THR A 49 21.53 9.47 -5.93
CA THR A 49 21.08 10.84 -6.24
C THR A 49 21.41 11.23 -7.67
N MET A 50 22.65 10.97 -8.12
CA MET A 50 23.07 11.22 -9.49
C MET A 50 22.19 10.48 -10.51
N LEU A 51 21.89 9.20 -10.26
CA LEU A 51 21.02 8.40 -11.13
C LEU A 51 19.61 8.97 -11.19
N THR A 52 19.02 9.37 -10.07
CA THR A 52 17.68 9.99 -10.02
C THR A 52 17.63 11.31 -10.80
N VAL A 53 18.63 12.17 -10.63
CA VAL A 53 18.75 13.43 -11.38
C VAL A 53 18.92 13.16 -12.88
N CYS A 54 19.82 12.25 -13.23
CA CYS A 54 20.05 11.85 -14.62
C CYS A 54 18.79 11.24 -15.25
N HIS A 55 18.04 10.41 -14.54
CA HIS A 55 16.81 9.83 -15.07
C HIS A 55 15.81 10.92 -15.48
N ARG A 56 15.66 11.95 -14.65
CA ARG A 56 14.67 13.01 -14.84
C ARG A 56 15.10 14.06 -15.86
N LYS A 57 16.37 14.47 -15.86
CA LYS A 57 16.88 15.59 -16.68
C LYS A 57 17.77 15.15 -17.86
N ARG A 58 18.36 13.94 -17.82
CA ARG A 58 19.29 13.40 -18.85
C ARG A 58 19.10 11.89 -19.12
N PRO A 59 17.92 11.44 -19.60
CA PRO A 59 17.56 10.02 -19.66
C PRO A 59 18.50 9.15 -20.50
N LYS A 60 19.11 9.71 -21.57
CA LYS A 60 20.13 9.00 -22.37
C LYS A 60 21.39 8.67 -21.56
N LEU A 61 21.86 9.63 -20.75
CA LEU A 61 23.00 9.44 -19.86
C LEU A 61 22.64 8.42 -18.78
N CYS A 62 21.48 8.56 -18.14
CA CYS A 62 20.99 7.58 -17.15
C CYS A 62 21.02 6.16 -17.70
N LYS A 63 20.50 5.94 -18.93
CA LYS A 63 20.50 4.62 -19.56
C LYS A 63 21.91 4.04 -19.74
N GLN A 64 22.89 4.88 -20.10
CA GLN A 64 24.29 4.48 -20.24
C GLN A 64 24.90 4.12 -18.88
N LEU A 65 24.63 4.92 -17.84
CA LEU A 65 25.12 4.69 -16.49
C LEU A 65 24.58 3.38 -15.93
N LEU A 66 23.27 3.16 -16.00
CA LEU A 66 22.64 1.92 -15.55
C LEU A 66 23.25 0.69 -16.24
N LYS A 67 23.50 0.77 -17.55
CA LYS A 67 24.14 -0.31 -18.30
C LYS A 67 25.56 -0.59 -17.78
N ARG A 68 26.39 0.45 -17.63
CA ARG A 68 27.79 0.30 -17.22
C ARG A 68 27.92 -0.16 -15.76
N ILE A 69 27.04 0.29 -14.86
CA ILE A 69 26.98 -0.21 -13.48
C ILE A 69 26.63 -1.69 -13.48
N MET A 70 25.61 -2.11 -14.24
CA MET A 70 25.24 -3.51 -14.31
C MET A 70 26.33 -4.38 -14.94
N GLU A 71 27.00 -3.92 -16.00
CA GLU A 71 28.16 -4.61 -16.57
C GLU A 71 29.28 -4.79 -15.55
N TYR A 72 29.56 -3.76 -14.73
CA TYR A 72 30.54 -3.86 -13.66
C TYR A 72 30.13 -4.91 -12.61
N LEU A 73 28.90 -4.83 -12.09
CA LEU A 73 28.41 -5.75 -11.05
C LEU A 73 28.41 -7.20 -11.56
N SER A 74 27.98 -7.41 -12.81
CA SER A 74 27.96 -8.72 -13.46
C SER A 74 29.35 -9.26 -13.80
N SER A 75 30.38 -8.40 -13.88
CA SER A 75 31.77 -8.81 -14.13
C SER A 75 32.51 -9.31 -12.89
N ARG A 76 31.92 -9.18 -11.70
CA ARG A 76 32.56 -9.60 -10.45
C ARG A 76 32.65 -11.12 -10.37
N SER A 77 33.65 -11.62 -9.66
CA SER A 77 33.86 -13.07 -9.51
C SER A 77 32.70 -13.70 -8.73
N ALA A 78 32.25 -14.87 -9.19
CA ALA A 78 31.27 -15.71 -8.51
C ALA A 78 31.61 -17.18 -8.71
N ALA A 79 31.08 -18.03 -7.84
CA ALA A 79 31.17 -19.47 -8.03
C ALA A 79 30.46 -19.89 -9.34
N PRO A 80 30.90 -21.00 -9.98
CA PRO A 80 30.26 -21.49 -11.20
C PRO A 80 28.75 -21.69 -11.01
N GLY A 81 27.96 -21.13 -11.93
CA GLY A 81 26.49 -21.19 -11.88
C GLY A 81 25.82 -20.24 -10.87
N VAL A 82 26.60 -19.47 -10.10
CA VAL A 82 26.07 -18.48 -9.15
C VAL A 82 26.17 -17.09 -9.76
N SER A 83 25.08 -16.33 -9.68
CA SER A 83 25.07 -14.95 -10.14
C SER A 83 25.93 -14.08 -9.21
N PRO A 84 26.90 -13.30 -9.73
CA PRO A 84 27.70 -12.37 -8.92
C PRO A 84 26.85 -11.29 -8.25
N LEU A 85 25.65 -11.02 -8.78
CA LEU A 85 24.76 -9.99 -8.25
C LEU A 85 24.16 -10.38 -6.89
N LEU A 86 24.12 -11.67 -6.54
CA LEU A 86 23.48 -12.14 -5.31
C LEU A 86 24.18 -11.63 -4.05
N VAL A 87 25.51 -11.47 -4.08
CA VAL A 87 26.26 -10.91 -2.95
C VAL A 87 25.86 -9.45 -2.71
N PHE A 88 25.75 -8.66 -3.78
CA PHE A 88 25.37 -7.25 -3.70
C PHE A 88 23.91 -7.05 -3.30
N LEU A 89 23.00 -7.91 -3.76
CA LEU A 89 21.59 -7.87 -3.33
C LEU A 89 21.42 -8.14 -1.83
N LYS A 90 22.35 -8.86 -1.23
CA LYS A 90 22.32 -9.24 0.18
C LYS A 90 23.16 -8.31 1.07
N ASP A 91 23.91 -7.38 0.50
CA ASP A 91 24.71 -6.41 1.22
C ASP A 91 23.94 -5.10 1.45
N GLN A 92 24.13 -4.48 2.61
CA GLN A 92 23.35 -3.31 3.03
C GLN A 92 23.58 -2.10 2.12
N ALA A 93 24.83 -1.80 1.76
CA ALA A 93 25.15 -0.59 0.99
C ALA A 93 24.78 -0.73 -0.49
N SER A 94 25.12 -1.88 -1.08
CA SER A 94 24.89 -2.15 -2.50
C SER A 94 23.44 -2.49 -2.83
N SER A 95 22.67 -3.09 -1.92
CA SER A 95 21.24 -3.37 -2.15
C SER A 95 20.43 -2.09 -2.37
N HIS A 96 20.72 -0.99 -1.67
CA HIS A 96 20.07 0.31 -1.90
C HIS A 96 20.40 0.91 -3.28
N LEU A 97 21.64 0.74 -3.74
CA LEU A 97 22.01 1.14 -5.11
C LEU A 97 21.27 0.28 -6.14
N ILE A 98 21.18 -1.04 -5.92
CA ILE A 98 20.43 -1.94 -6.80
C ILE A 98 18.94 -1.61 -6.80
N ASP A 99 18.35 -1.26 -5.64
CA ASP A 99 16.97 -0.77 -5.53
C ASP A 99 16.75 0.43 -6.48
N THR A 100 17.64 1.42 -6.40
CA THR A 100 17.59 2.60 -7.29
C THR A 100 17.78 2.22 -8.76
N ILE A 101 18.72 1.32 -9.07
CA ILE A 101 18.93 0.84 -10.45
C ILE A 101 17.65 0.21 -11.00
N ILE A 102 16.99 -0.66 -10.23
CA ILE A 102 15.75 -1.33 -10.62
C ILE A 102 14.63 -0.32 -10.83
N GLN A 103 14.48 0.66 -9.92
CA GLN A 103 13.46 1.70 -10.04
C GLN A 103 13.59 2.52 -11.33
N LEU A 104 14.83 2.78 -11.76
CA LEU A 104 15.13 3.61 -12.93
C LEU A 104 15.35 2.77 -14.21
N ALA A 105 15.30 1.45 -14.10
CA ALA A 105 15.57 0.53 -15.18
C ALA A 105 14.50 0.60 -16.27
N HIS A 106 14.95 0.46 -17.51
CA HIS A 106 14.07 0.32 -18.66
C HIS A 106 13.75 -1.16 -18.90
N LYS A 107 12.67 -1.46 -19.62
CA LYS A 107 12.13 -2.81 -19.84
C LYS A 107 13.19 -3.88 -20.22
N SER A 108 14.15 -3.56 -21.09
CA SER A 108 15.18 -4.53 -21.46
C SER A 108 16.14 -4.82 -20.30
N LEU A 109 16.51 -3.82 -19.51
CA LEU A 109 17.38 -4.01 -18.36
C LEU A 109 16.71 -4.86 -17.28
N LEU A 110 15.42 -4.61 -16.97
CA LEU A 110 14.65 -5.44 -16.04
C LEU A 110 14.59 -6.90 -16.49
N ARG A 111 14.35 -7.13 -17.78
CA ARG A 111 14.32 -8.48 -18.36
C ARG A 111 15.66 -9.18 -18.26
N ASP A 112 16.75 -8.47 -18.59
CA ASP A 112 18.09 -9.04 -18.60
C ASP A 112 18.57 -9.31 -17.16
N LEU A 113 18.24 -8.42 -16.22
CA LEU A 113 18.44 -8.59 -14.78
C LEU A 113 17.76 -9.88 -14.29
N TYR A 114 16.46 -10.04 -14.54
CA TYR A 114 15.74 -11.24 -14.15
C TYR A 114 16.35 -12.50 -14.76
N LYS A 115 16.49 -12.51 -16.09
CA LYS A 115 16.92 -13.70 -16.84
C LYS A 115 18.30 -14.18 -16.41
N ASN A 116 19.24 -13.27 -16.20
CA ASN A 116 20.65 -13.61 -16.01
C ASN A 116 21.04 -13.75 -14.54
N HIS A 117 20.29 -13.13 -13.61
CA HIS A 117 20.74 -12.99 -12.23
C HIS A 117 19.74 -13.45 -11.17
N LEU A 118 18.43 -13.44 -11.44
CA LEU A 118 17.41 -13.59 -10.39
C LEU A 118 16.46 -14.77 -10.60
N LYS A 119 16.30 -15.24 -11.84
CA LYS A 119 15.42 -16.37 -12.16
C LYS A 119 15.82 -17.60 -11.35
N GLY A 120 14.84 -18.18 -10.65
CA GLY A 120 15.01 -19.34 -9.78
C GLY A 120 15.57 -19.00 -8.39
N GLN A 121 15.66 -17.72 -8.03
CA GLN A 121 16.19 -17.24 -6.74
C GLN A 121 15.26 -16.22 -6.08
N LEU A 122 14.13 -15.86 -6.69
CA LEU A 122 13.27 -14.78 -6.18
C LEU A 122 12.70 -15.07 -4.80
N VAL A 123 12.31 -16.32 -4.53
CA VAL A 123 11.81 -16.73 -3.20
C VAL A 123 12.92 -16.58 -2.16
N ASP A 124 14.12 -17.10 -2.41
CA ASP A 124 15.26 -17.00 -1.48
C ASP A 124 15.63 -15.54 -1.20
N LEU A 125 15.57 -14.68 -2.22
CA LEU A 125 15.83 -13.26 -2.09
C LEU A 125 14.68 -12.53 -1.35
N ALA A 126 13.44 -12.91 -1.59
CA ALA A 126 12.28 -12.38 -0.88
C ALA A 126 12.27 -12.75 0.61
N LEU A 127 12.86 -13.89 0.98
CA LEU A 127 13.05 -14.33 2.36
C LEU A 127 14.22 -13.63 3.08
N HIS A 128 15.14 -13.02 2.33
CA HIS A 128 16.32 -12.40 2.89
C HIS A 128 16.02 -11.02 3.50
N PRO A 129 16.51 -10.68 4.71
CA PRO A 129 16.20 -9.42 5.39
C PRO A 129 16.62 -8.15 4.64
N ILE A 130 17.60 -8.25 3.74
CA ILE A 130 18.08 -7.12 2.91
C ILE A 130 17.57 -7.24 1.46
N ALA A 131 17.54 -8.45 0.89
CA ALA A 131 17.31 -8.59 -0.55
C ALA A 131 15.81 -8.51 -0.91
N ASN A 132 14.91 -8.65 0.08
CA ASN A 132 13.47 -8.52 -0.14
C ASN A 132 13.09 -7.13 -0.68
N PHE A 133 13.82 -6.06 -0.34
CA PHE A 133 13.54 -4.71 -0.81
C PHE A 133 13.78 -4.55 -2.33
N PRO A 134 14.96 -4.92 -2.89
CA PRO A 134 15.13 -5.00 -4.33
C PRO A 134 14.08 -5.86 -5.04
N ILE A 135 13.60 -6.95 -4.43
CA ILE A 135 12.54 -7.78 -5.01
C ILE A 135 11.21 -7.05 -5.06
N GLN A 136 10.82 -6.33 -4.00
CA GLN A 136 9.66 -5.45 -4.03
C GLN A 136 9.78 -4.46 -5.20
N ARG A 137 10.92 -3.78 -5.32
CA ARG A 137 11.13 -2.80 -6.38
C ARG A 137 11.09 -3.40 -7.78
N LEU A 138 11.61 -4.61 -7.95
CA LEU A 138 11.57 -5.33 -9.22
C LEU A 138 10.13 -5.67 -9.61
N THR A 139 9.35 -6.15 -8.66
CA THR A 139 7.92 -6.47 -8.84
C THR A 139 7.12 -5.22 -9.19
N ALA A 140 7.39 -4.08 -8.53
CA ALA A 140 6.79 -2.78 -8.85
C ALA A 140 7.15 -2.32 -10.27
N ALA A 141 8.45 -2.24 -10.58
CA ALA A 141 8.96 -1.75 -11.87
C ALA A 141 8.52 -2.64 -13.05
N SER A 142 8.16 -3.90 -12.78
CA SER A 142 7.73 -4.85 -13.79
C SER A 142 6.22 -4.91 -14.00
N ALA A 143 5.40 -4.27 -13.14
CA ALA A 143 3.94 -4.44 -13.13
C ALA A 143 3.30 -4.29 -14.52
N LYS A 144 3.70 -3.27 -15.29
CA LYS A 144 3.18 -3.01 -16.66
C LYS A 144 3.85 -3.83 -17.77
N HIS A 145 4.59 -4.88 -17.43
CA HIS A 145 5.38 -5.66 -18.37
C HIS A 145 5.08 -7.14 -18.18
N ASN A 146 5.13 -7.92 -19.27
CA ASN A 146 4.99 -9.39 -19.21
C ASN A 146 6.06 -10.08 -18.32
N LEU A 147 7.08 -9.34 -17.87
CA LEU A 147 8.01 -9.82 -16.86
C LEU A 147 7.31 -10.06 -15.52
N PHE A 148 6.34 -9.22 -15.14
CA PHE A 148 5.59 -9.36 -13.89
C PHE A 148 5.00 -10.75 -13.72
N LEU A 149 4.37 -11.32 -14.76
CA LEU A 149 3.78 -12.67 -14.68
C LEU A 149 4.81 -13.73 -14.27
N LYS A 150 6.06 -13.63 -14.76
CA LYS A 150 7.13 -14.57 -14.39
C LYS A 150 7.62 -14.37 -12.97
N LEU A 151 7.73 -13.11 -12.53
CA LEU A 151 8.08 -12.78 -11.15
C LEU A 151 6.98 -13.29 -10.19
N PHE A 152 5.72 -13.06 -10.56
CA PHE A 152 4.55 -13.48 -9.81
C PHE A 152 4.54 -15.00 -9.63
N ASP A 153 4.61 -15.77 -10.72
CA ASP A 153 4.57 -17.24 -10.67
C ASP A 153 5.71 -17.84 -9.82
N GLU A 154 6.88 -17.20 -9.80
CA GLU A 154 8.03 -17.64 -8.99
C GLU A 154 7.86 -17.26 -7.52
N LEU A 155 7.48 -16.01 -7.21
CA LEU A 155 7.29 -15.55 -5.84
C LEU A 155 6.12 -16.26 -5.13
N LEU A 156 5.06 -16.59 -5.88
CA LEU A 156 3.87 -17.25 -5.33
C LEU A 156 4.17 -18.63 -4.76
N GLN A 157 5.19 -19.33 -5.29
CA GLN A 157 5.66 -20.62 -4.77
C GLN A 157 6.15 -20.52 -3.31
N GLY A 158 6.61 -19.34 -2.89
CA GLY A 158 7.10 -19.06 -1.54
C GLY A 158 6.17 -18.18 -0.70
N LEU A 159 4.93 -17.92 -1.14
CA LEU A 159 4.05 -16.92 -0.52
C LEU A 159 3.89 -17.12 1.00
N GLU A 160 3.63 -18.35 1.44
CA GLU A 160 3.44 -18.68 2.86
C GLU A 160 4.71 -18.50 3.68
N ALA A 161 5.87 -18.89 3.14
CA ALA A 161 7.16 -18.68 3.78
C ALA A 161 7.48 -17.17 3.89
N ILE A 162 7.17 -16.39 2.85
CA ILE A 162 7.35 -14.93 2.85
C ILE A 162 6.45 -14.29 3.92
N LEU A 163 5.18 -14.69 4.01
CA LEU A 163 4.27 -14.28 5.08
C LEU A 163 4.83 -14.61 6.47
N ALA A 164 5.27 -15.87 6.67
CA ALA A 164 5.82 -16.34 7.95
C ALA A 164 7.12 -15.61 8.34
N SER A 165 7.92 -15.19 7.37
CA SER A 165 9.15 -14.40 7.60
C SER A 165 8.89 -12.92 7.94
N GLY A 166 7.64 -12.46 7.86
CA GLY A 166 7.27 -11.07 8.16
C GLY A 166 7.58 -10.08 7.05
N HIS A 167 7.98 -10.53 5.85
CA HIS A 167 8.33 -9.68 4.71
C HIS A 167 7.08 -9.22 3.94
N MET A 168 6.13 -8.61 4.66
CA MET A 168 4.83 -8.19 4.15
C MET A 168 4.91 -7.22 2.97
N GLY A 169 5.99 -6.43 2.88
CA GLY A 169 6.22 -5.54 1.74
C GLY A 169 6.22 -6.28 0.40
N VAL A 170 6.73 -7.52 0.35
CA VAL A 170 6.69 -8.36 -0.86
C VAL A 170 5.25 -8.71 -1.25
N ILE A 171 4.43 -9.08 -0.26
CA ILE A 171 3.02 -9.46 -0.45
C ILE A 171 2.19 -8.25 -0.91
N VAL A 172 2.37 -7.11 -0.24
CA VAL A 172 1.73 -5.84 -0.60
C VAL A 172 2.10 -5.45 -2.02
N GLN A 173 3.38 -5.55 -2.37
CA GLN A 173 3.84 -5.17 -3.69
C GLN A 173 3.34 -6.12 -4.79
N LEU A 174 3.22 -7.43 -4.52
CA LEU A 174 2.57 -8.37 -5.43
C LEU A 174 1.12 -7.95 -5.69
N ALA A 175 0.38 -7.63 -4.62
CA ALA A 175 -1.01 -7.19 -4.73
C ALA A 175 -1.15 -5.88 -5.52
N GLU A 176 -0.32 -4.87 -5.22
CA GLU A 176 -0.27 -3.61 -5.96
C GLU A 176 0.05 -3.82 -7.43
N SER A 177 1.05 -4.66 -7.74
CA SER A 177 1.43 -4.96 -9.12
C SER A 177 0.33 -5.73 -9.86
N CYS A 178 -0.40 -6.66 -9.22
CA CYS A 178 -1.57 -7.31 -9.80
C CYS A 178 -2.66 -6.29 -10.16
N ALA A 179 -2.88 -5.29 -9.31
CA ALA A 179 -3.87 -4.25 -9.56
C ALA A 179 -3.46 -3.31 -10.70
N GLU A 180 -2.18 -2.93 -10.75
CA GLU A 180 -1.66 -2.06 -11.80
C GLU A 180 -1.57 -2.77 -13.15
N SER A 181 -1.32 -4.08 -13.17
CA SER A 181 -1.29 -4.89 -14.40
C SER A 181 -2.66 -5.38 -14.85
N GLU A 182 -3.67 -5.27 -13.98
CA GLU A 182 -4.99 -5.89 -14.15
C GLU A 182 -4.95 -7.43 -14.33
N GLU A 183 -3.96 -8.09 -13.73
CA GLU A 183 -3.72 -9.53 -13.89
C GLU A 183 -3.48 -10.21 -12.54
N LYS A 184 -3.79 -11.52 -12.46
CA LYS A 184 -3.42 -12.40 -11.33
C LYS A 184 -4.07 -12.08 -9.96
N GLN A 185 -5.03 -11.16 -9.88
CA GLN A 185 -5.70 -10.81 -8.60
C GLN A 185 -6.43 -11.99 -7.97
N GLU A 186 -7.15 -12.78 -8.79
CA GLU A 186 -7.88 -13.96 -8.33
C GLU A 186 -6.91 -15.05 -7.82
N GLU A 187 -5.83 -15.29 -8.56
CA GLU A 187 -4.80 -16.27 -8.20
C GLU A 187 -4.11 -15.89 -6.88
N LEU A 188 -3.74 -14.61 -6.72
CA LEU A 188 -3.19 -14.11 -5.47
C LEU A 188 -4.18 -14.26 -4.30
N MET A 189 -5.45 -13.92 -4.52
CA MET A 189 -6.49 -14.07 -3.49
C MET A 189 -6.64 -15.54 -3.09
N GLN A 190 -6.68 -16.47 -4.04
CA GLN A 190 -6.74 -17.89 -3.73
C GLN A 190 -5.54 -18.36 -2.92
N CYS A 191 -4.33 -17.97 -3.29
CA CYS A 191 -3.14 -18.33 -2.51
C CYS A 191 -3.16 -17.73 -1.10
N LEU A 192 -3.65 -16.51 -0.92
CA LEU A 192 -3.86 -15.94 0.41
C LEU A 192 -4.91 -16.73 1.20
N LEU A 193 -6.04 -17.10 0.60
CA LEU A 193 -7.04 -17.93 1.28
C LEU A 193 -6.45 -19.26 1.75
N HIS A 194 -5.58 -19.88 0.94
CA HIS A 194 -4.87 -21.10 1.31
C HIS A 194 -3.88 -20.86 2.45
N ALA A 195 -3.00 -19.84 2.34
CA ALA A 195 -2.00 -19.51 3.36
C ALA A 195 -2.63 -19.16 4.71
N PHE A 196 -3.82 -18.57 4.72
CA PHE A 196 -4.57 -18.25 5.94
C PHE A 196 -5.53 -19.37 6.38
N HIS A 197 -5.47 -20.55 5.77
CA HIS A 197 -6.29 -21.74 6.09
C HIS A 197 -7.81 -21.49 6.01
N CYS A 198 -8.21 -20.60 5.10
CA CYS A 198 -9.61 -20.23 4.88
C CYS A 198 -10.09 -20.48 3.44
N ALA A 199 -9.32 -21.22 2.62
CA ALA A 199 -9.74 -21.64 1.28
C ALA A 199 -10.83 -22.72 1.31
N GLU A 200 -10.74 -23.68 2.23
CA GLU A 200 -11.72 -24.77 2.35
C GLU A 200 -12.20 -24.98 3.79
N PRO A 201 -13.52 -25.21 4.01
CA PRO A 201 -14.60 -25.10 3.04
C PRO A 201 -14.80 -23.66 2.57
N GLY A 202 -15.36 -23.47 1.36
CA GLY A 202 -15.63 -22.13 0.78
C GLY A 202 -16.46 -21.18 1.67
N SER A 203 -17.20 -21.70 2.65
CA SER A 203 -17.88 -20.89 3.67
C SER A 203 -16.92 -20.11 4.58
N ARG A 204 -15.62 -20.46 4.63
CA ARG A 204 -14.58 -19.72 5.34
C ARG A 204 -14.13 -18.47 4.61
N HIS A 205 -14.39 -18.33 3.30
CA HIS A 205 -13.95 -17.19 2.49
C HIS A 205 -14.46 -15.86 3.08
N ILE A 206 -15.71 -15.82 3.55
CA ILE A 206 -16.31 -14.63 4.19
C ILE A 206 -15.71 -14.29 5.57
N ARG A 207 -14.69 -15.02 6.03
CA ARG A 207 -13.95 -14.78 7.26
C ARG A 207 -12.50 -14.37 7.00
N CYS A 208 -12.10 -14.14 5.74
CA CYS A 208 -10.72 -13.86 5.37
C CYS A 208 -10.20 -12.51 5.88
N LEU A 209 -11.04 -11.47 5.94
CA LEU A 209 -10.56 -10.12 6.26
C LEU A 209 -9.93 -10.05 7.66
N PRO A 210 -10.54 -10.56 8.75
CA PRO A 210 -9.89 -10.61 10.07
C PRO A 210 -8.56 -11.36 10.09
N LEU A 211 -8.44 -12.43 9.31
CA LEU A 211 -7.22 -13.26 9.23
C LEU A 211 -6.09 -12.49 8.56
N PHE A 212 -6.39 -11.87 7.42
CA PHE A 212 -5.46 -11.01 6.69
C PHE A 212 -4.99 -9.84 7.57
N MET A 213 -5.93 -9.22 8.27
CA MET A 213 -5.64 -8.08 9.12
C MET A 213 -4.77 -8.43 10.33
N SER A 214 -5.06 -9.54 11.00
CA SER A 214 -4.31 -10.00 12.18
C SER A 214 -3.04 -10.77 11.84
N LEU A 215 -2.86 -11.15 10.57
CA LEU A 215 -1.85 -12.10 10.10
C LEU A 215 -1.91 -13.47 10.82
N LEU A 216 -3.11 -13.87 11.27
CA LEU A 216 -3.36 -15.15 11.93
C LEU A 216 -4.09 -16.11 10.99
N THR A 217 -3.70 -17.38 11.00
CA THR A 217 -4.44 -18.43 10.28
C THR A 217 -5.80 -18.67 10.92
N TYR A 218 -6.74 -19.20 10.12
CA TYR A 218 -8.12 -19.44 10.53
C TYR A 218 -8.24 -20.12 11.90
N GLU A 219 -7.44 -21.16 12.12
CA GLU A 219 -7.55 -21.97 13.34
C GLU A 219 -7.01 -21.23 14.56
N VAL A 220 -5.98 -20.39 14.40
CA VAL A 220 -5.44 -19.57 15.50
C VAL A 220 -6.42 -18.46 15.89
N TYR A 221 -7.01 -17.79 14.90
CA TYR A 221 -7.93 -16.68 15.14
C TYR A 221 -9.29 -17.16 15.69
N TYR A 222 -9.88 -18.23 15.12
CA TYR A 222 -11.25 -18.63 15.46
C TYR A 222 -11.36 -19.81 16.46
N ARG A 223 -10.30 -20.60 16.70
CA ARG A 223 -10.37 -21.65 17.76
C ARG A 223 -9.96 -21.15 19.14
N SER A 224 -9.21 -20.05 19.23
CA SER A 224 -8.92 -19.37 20.50
C SER A 224 -10.19 -18.89 21.21
N ASP A 225 -11.25 -18.57 20.47
CA ASP A 225 -12.57 -18.22 21.02
C ASP A 225 -13.37 -19.40 21.61
N THR A 226 -13.01 -20.66 21.28
CA THR A 226 -13.74 -21.86 21.74
C THR A 226 -13.15 -22.51 22.98
N ALA A 227 -11.93 -22.13 23.38
CA ALA A 227 -11.35 -22.48 24.65
C ALA A 227 -11.61 -21.32 25.63
N GLU A 228 -12.22 -21.63 26.76
CA GLU A 228 -12.69 -20.69 27.77
C GLU A 228 -11.74 -19.49 28.02
N GLY A 229 -12.28 -18.28 27.81
CA GLY A 229 -11.81 -17.03 28.42
C GLY A 229 -10.33 -16.66 28.22
N SER A 230 -10.01 -15.90 27.18
CA SER A 230 -8.90 -14.95 27.27
C SER A 230 -9.06 -13.74 26.34
N THR A 231 -9.14 -12.59 27.01
CA THR A 231 -8.72 -11.22 26.65
C THR A 231 -8.15 -10.94 25.26
N ASP A 232 -8.76 -9.92 24.63
CA ASP A 232 -8.17 -8.90 23.74
C ASP A 232 -6.72 -9.16 23.28
N THR A 233 -6.57 -10.00 22.27
CA THR A 233 -5.35 -9.98 21.45
C THR A 233 -5.47 -8.81 20.47
N GLU A 234 -5.01 -7.63 20.88
CA GLU A 234 -4.71 -6.53 19.95
C GLU A 234 -3.50 -6.94 19.08
N ALA A 235 -3.76 -7.79 18.08
CA ALA A 235 -2.78 -8.05 17.03
C ALA A 235 -2.65 -6.79 16.17
N PRO A 236 -1.42 -6.28 15.94
CA PRO A 236 -1.23 -5.09 15.13
C PRO A 236 -1.73 -5.36 13.72
N LEU A 237 -2.74 -4.60 13.33
CA LEU A 237 -3.35 -4.68 12.02
C LEU A 237 -2.31 -4.19 10.99
N SER A 238 -2.00 -4.99 9.98
CA SER A 238 -1.08 -4.60 8.91
C SER A 238 -1.85 -4.33 7.60
N SER A 239 -1.34 -3.37 6.82
CA SER A 239 -1.96 -2.94 5.57
C SER A 239 -1.74 -4.01 4.49
N ILE A 240 -2.81 -4.65 4.02
CA ILE A 240 -2.80 -5.52 2.82
C ILE A 240 -3.47 -4.76 1.68
N CYS A 241 -2.98 -4.86 0.46
CA CYS A 241 -3.62 -4.20 -0.68
C CYS A 241 -4.87 -4.98 -1.13
N TYR A 242 -6.01 -4.30 -1.27
CA TYR A 242 -7.34 -4.92 -1.37
C TYR A 242 -7.87 -4.88 -2.81
N HIS A 243 -7.73 -5.98 -3.55
CA HIS A 243 -8.11 -6.02 -4.97
C HIS A 243 -9.28 -6.96 -5.30
N ASP A 244 -9.48 -8.08 -4.59
CA ASP A 244 -10.77 -8.80 -4.62
C ASP A 244 -11.78 -8.16 -3.65
N ARG A 245 -12.22 -6.97 -4.05
CA ARG A 245 -13.10 -6.12 -3.25
C ARG A 245 -14.45 -6.79 -2.90
N PRO A 246 -15.13 -7.55 -3.79
CA PRO A 246 -16.38 -8.23 -3.44
C PRO A 246 -16.25 -9.23 -2.28
N LEU A 247 -15.20 -10.05 -2.29
CA LEU A 247 -14.96 -11.03 -1.23
C LEU A 247 -14.66 -10.33 0.10
N LEU A 248 -13.74 -9.37 0.08
CA LEU A 248 -13.35 -8.61 1.27
C LEU A 248 -14.51 -7.79 1.85
N LEU A 249 -15.36 -7.20 0.99
CA LEU A 249 -16.61 -6.54 1.43
C LEU A 249 -17.59 -7.54 2.05
N SER A 250 -17.65 -8.77 1.53
CA SER A 250 -18.49 -9.82 2.11
C SER A 250 -17.96 -10.23 3.47
N SER A 251 -16.64 -10.33 3.64
CA SER A 251 -16.03 -10.58 4.93
C SER A 251 -16.19 -9.43 5.93
N LEU A 252 -16.02 -8.19 5.48
CA LEU A 252 -16.28 -7.00 6.31
C LEU A 252 -17.72 -6.97 6.84
N ARG A 253 -18.68 -7.49 6.09
CA ARG A 253 -20.09 -7.55 6.51
C ARG A 253 -20.37 -8.64 7.54
N THR A 254 -19.47 -9.59 7.80
CA THR A 254 -19.68 -10.61 8.83
C THR A 254 -19.30 -10.11 10.22
N LEU A 255 -18.44 -9.10 10.29
CA LEU A 255 -17.94 -8.49 11.52
C LEU A 255 -19.03 -7.90 12.42
N THR A 256 -18.80 -7.98 13.73
CA THR A 256 -19.69 -7.39 14.72
C THR A 256 -19.56 -5.86 14.73
N PRO A 257 -20.54 -5.12 15.30
CA PRO A 257 -20.39 -3.67 15.47
C PRO A 257 -19.16 -3.27 16.28
N ALA A 258 -18.75 -4.09 17.26
CA ALA A 258 -17.56 -3.86 18.05
C ALA A 258 -16.28 -4.00 17.20
N ASP A 259 -16.15 -5.08 16.43
CA ASP A 259 -14.99 -5.28 15.55
C ASP A 259 -14.87 -4.18 14.49
N LEU A 260 -16.01 -3.75 13.93
CA LEU A 260 -16.04 -2.65 12.97
C LEU A 260 -15.61 -1.32 13.60
N LEU A 261 -15.96 -1.08 14.87
CA LEU A 261 -15.46 0.07 15.62
C LEU A 261 -13.95 -0.05 15.84
N THR A 262 -13.46 -1.21 16.28
CA THR A 262 -12.02 -1.48 16.48
C THR A 262 -11.24 -1.18 15.20
N LEU A 263 -11.70 -1.72 14.06
CA LEU A 263 -11.12 -1.41 12.75
C LEU A 263 -11.17 0.08 12.43
N ALA A 264 -12.30 0.75 12.66
CA ALA A 264 -12.43 2.18 12.37
C ALA A 264 -11.47 3.06 13.20
N THR A 265 -11.06 2.60 14.38
CA THR A 265 -10.21 3.34 15.31
C THR A 265 -8.75 2.91 15.33
N ASP A 266 -8.39 1.87 14.60
CA ASP A 266 -7.03 1.36 14.47
C ASP A 266 -6.25 2.07 13.33
N PRO A 267 -4.93 2.32 13.46
CA PRO A 267 -4.12 2.93 12.40
C PRO A 267 -4.24 2.25 11.04
N ALA A 268 -4.04 0.95 10.92
CA ALA A 268 -4.16 0.25 9.64
C ALA A 268 -5.64 0.00 9.30
N GLY A 269 -6.43 -0.54 10.24
CA GLY A 269 -7.84 -0.85 10.07
C GLY A 269 -8.66 0.32 9.55
N SER A 270 -8.36 1.54 9.99
CA SER A 270 -9.08 2.74 9.54
C SER A 270 -8.83 3.04 8.06
N HIS A 271 -7.63 2.74 7.54
CA HIS A 271 -7.31 2.83 6.12
C HIS A 271 -8.03 1.74 5.32
N VAL A 272 -8.06 0.50 5.83
CA VAL A 272 -8.76 -0.64 5.22
C VAL A 272 -10.24 -0.37 5.07
N LEU A 273 -10.86 0.08 6.17
CA LEU A 273 -12.27 0.37 6.21
C LEU A 273 -12.63 1.48 5.21
N GLN A 274 -11.79 2.52 5.10
CA GLN A 274 -11.96 3.55 4.09
C GLN A 274 -11.79 3.03 2.67
N ALA A 275 -10.77 2.21 2.40
CA ALA A 275 -10.47 1.64 1.09
C ALA A 275 -11.58 0.69 0.59
N LEU A 276 -12.25 -0.03 1.50
CA LEU A 276 -13.36 -0.92 1.16
C LEU A 276 -14.69 -0.16 1.03
N ILE A 277 -15.03 0.70 1.99
CA ILE A 277 -16.36 1.36 2.04
C ILE A 277 -16.50 2.47 1.01
N THR A 278 -15.49 3.34 0.88
CA THR A 278 -15.59 4.57 0.06
C THR A 278 -15.93 4.29 -1.41
N PRO A 279 -15.24 3.34 -2.09
CA PRO A 279 -15.53 3.05 -3.49
C PRO A 279 -16.62 1.98 -3.67
N SER A 280 -17.25 1.49 -2.60
CA SER A 280 -18.35 0.52 -2.71
C SER A 280 -19.62 1.18 -3.27
N SER A 281 -20.47 0.38 -3.92
CA SER A 281 -21.79 0.85 -4.38
C SER A 281 -22.65 1.32 -3.20
N ASP A 282 -23.62 2.22 -3.43
CA ASP A 282 -24.44 2.77 -2.34
C ASP A 282 -25.16 1.66 -1.54
N LYS A 283 -25.67 0.63 -2.23
CA LYS A 283 -26.24 -0.58 -1.60
C LYS A 283 -25.22 -1.34 -0.75
N GLY A 284 -24.01 -1.52 -1.26
CA GLY A 284 -22.93 -2.22 -0.56
C GLY A 284 -22.48 -1.47 0.69
N ARG A 285 -22.35 -0.15 0.58
CA ARG A 285 -22.03 0.79 1.65
C ARG A 285 -23.09 0.80 2.73
N GLY A 286 -24.36 0.89 2.34
CA GLY A 286 -25.51 0.91 3.25
C GLY A 286 -25.58 -0.30 4.17
N LYS A 287 -25.24 -1.50 3.66
CA LYS A 287 -25.17 -2.72 4.48
C LYS A 287 -24.15 -2.63 5.61
N ILE A 288 -22.99 -2.02 5.34
CA ILE A 288 -21.91 -1.86 6.33
C ILE A 288 -22.25 -0.74 7.30
N LEU A 289 -22.74 0.39 6.78
CA LEU A 289 -23.21 1.50 7.60
C LEU A 289 -24.29 1.06 8.60
N LYS A 290 -25.25 0.25 8.16
CA LYS A 290 -26.28 -0.31 9.05
C LYS A 290 -25.68 -1.13 10.20
N ARG A 291 -24.58 -1.85 9.99
CA ARG A 291 -23.89 -2.58 11.06
C ARG A 291 -23.11 -1.68 12.02
N LEU A 292 -22.70 -0.50 11.57
CA LEU A 292 -22.04 0.52 12.39
C LEU A 292 -23.02 1.37 13.22
N GLU A 293 -24.34 1.18 13.04
CA GLU A 293 -25.35 1.85 13.88
C GLU A 293 -25.09 1.56 15.37
N GLY A 294 -25.17 2.61 16.18
CA GLY A 294 -24.81 2.60 17.60
C GLY A 294 -23.33 2.82 17.89
N GLN A 295 -22.45 2.84 16.87
CA GLN A 295 -21.02 3.07 17.03
C GLN A 295 -20.55 4.43 16.52
N TYR A 296 -21.38 5.21 15.82
CA TYR A 296 -20.96 6.45 15.16
C TYR A 296 -20.47 7.48 16.17
N VAL A 297 -21.10 7.55 17.36
CA VAL A 297 -20.65 8.45 18.44
C VAL A 297 -19.22 8.11 18.87
N LYS A 298 -18.93 6.84 19.14
CA LYS A 298 -17.58 6.38 19.54
C LYS A 298 -16.56 6.63 18.42
N MET A 299 -16.94 6.36 17.17
CA MET A 299 -16.10 6.68 16.01
C MET A 299 -15.81 8.19 15.94
N ALA A 300 -16.81 9.05 16.11
CA ALA A 300 -16.66 10.50 16.03
C ALA A 300 -15.72 11.07 17.11
N CYS A 301 -15.72 10.48 18.30
CA CYS A 301 -14.82 10.83 19.39
C CYS A 301 -13.40 10.22 19.28
N SER A 302 -13.12 9.46 18.22
CA SER A 302 -11.79 8.90 17.96
C SER A 302 -11.02 9.71 16.92
N ARG A 303 -9.69 9.83 17.10
CA ARG A 303 -8.79 10.48 16.15
C ARG A 303 -8.88 9.88 14.74
N LEU A 304 -8.97 8.56 14.64
CA LEU A 304 -8.99 7.82 13.38
C LEU A 304 -10.44 7.56 12.93
N GLY A 305 -11.32 7.19 13.87
CA GLY A 305 -12.73 6.95 13.57
C GLY A 305 -13.43 8.18 12.97
N SER A 306 -13.10 9.39 13.45
CA SER A 306 -13.64 10.64 12.89
C SER A 306 -13.23 10.85 11.43
N ARG A 307 -12.03 10.40 11.03
CA ARG A 307 -11.55 10.46 9.65
C ARG A 307 -12.24 9.44 8.76
N VAL A 308 -12.46 8.23 9.27
CA VAL A 308 -13.29 7.22 8.59
C VAL A 308 -14.69 7.77 8.35
N LEU A 309 -15.34 8.31 9.38
CA LEU A 309 -16.67 8.92 9.23
C LEU A 309 -16.69 10.03 8.18
N GLU A 310 -15.70 10.93 8.17
CA GLU A 310 -15.59 11.98 7.17
C GLU A 310 -15.48 11.43 5.73
N ALA A 311 -14.66 10.38 5.52
CA ALA A 311 -14.50 9.76 4.22
C ALA A 311 -15.77 9.04 3.75
N VAL A 312 -16.40 8.29 4.66
CA VAL A 312 -17.66 7.59 4.38
C VAL A 312 -18.80 8.57 4.13
N TRP A 313 -18.87 9.69 4.87
CA TRP A 313 -19.85 10.74 4.65
C TRP A 313 -19.77 11.32 3.24
N ARG A 314 -18.55 11.61 2.77
CA ARG A 314 -18.31 12.16 1.42
C ARG A 314 -18.72 11.21 0.31
N SER A 315 -18.56 9.90 0.51
CA SER A 315 -18.97 8.89 -0.48
C SER A 315 -20.45 8.51 -0.38
N SER A 316 -21.12 8.82 0.73
CA SER A 316 -22.49 8.38 1.02
C SER A 316 -23.57 9.21 0.33
N SER A 317 -24.69 8.56 -0.01
CA SER A 317 -25.93 9.20 -0.41
C SER A 317 -26.56 10.02 0.73
N VAL A 318 -27.46 10.94 0.39
CA VAL A 318 -28.15 11.81 1.38
C VAL A 318 -28.88 10.97 2.43
N THR A 319 -29.49 9.85 2.04
CA THR A 319 -30.17 8.90 2.94
C THR A 319 -29.22 8.34 4.00
N HIS A 320 -28.05 7.87 3.58
CA HIS A 320 -27.04 7.34 4.51
C HIS A 320 -26.50 8.42 5.45
N ARG A 321 -26.25 9.64 4.92
CA ARG A 321 -25.85 10.79 5.75
C ARG A 321 -26.91 11.14 6.79
N GLN A 322 -28.18 11.08 6.42
CA GLN A 322 -29.29 11.34 7.34
C GLN A 322 -29.32 10.33 8.50
N ASN A 323 -29.08 9.03 8.24
CA ASN A 323 -29.04 8.02 9.29
C ASN A 323 -27.87 8.26 10.26
N ILE A 324 -26.68 8.55 9.74
CA ILE A 324 -25.51 8.90 10.56
C ILE A 324 -25.79 10.16 11.40
N ALA A 325 -26.34 11.21 10.79
CA ALA A 325 -26.68 12.45 11.47
C ALA A 325 -27.74 12.27 12.56
N GLN A 326 -28.69 11.35 12.37
CA GLN A 326 -29.74 11.05 13.34
C GLN A 326 -29.19 10.43 14.62
N GLU A 327 -28.15 9.62 14.54
CA GLU A 327 -27.46 9.10 15.72
C GLU A 327 -26.60 10.19 16.38
N LEU A 328 -25.73 10.83 15.60
CA LEU A 328 -24.78 11.82 16.11
C LEU A 328 -25.47 13.05 16.71
N GLY A 329 -26.61 13.46 16.16
CA GLY A 329 -27.39 14.62 16.62
C GLY A 329 -28.03 14.45 18.00
N LYS A 330 -28.12 13.21 18.52
CA LYS A 330 -28.64 12.92 19.87
C LYS A 330 -27.57 12.98 20.96
N ALA A 331 -26.28 13.01 20.58
CA ALA A 331 -25.16 12.96 21.50
C ALA A 331 -24.54 14.34 21.74
N ASN A 332 -23.94 14.53 22.92
CA ASN A 332 -23.18 15.74 23.23
C ASN A 332 -21.75 15.65 22.68
N LEU A 333 -21.57 15.95 21.39
CA LEU A 333 -20.30 15.79 20.67
C LEU A 333 -19.43 17.06 20.67
N ARG A 334 -19.95 18.20 21.13
CA ARG A 334 -19.28 19.51 20.97
C ARG A 334 -18.08 19.70 21.90
N SER A 335 -18.06 19.01 23.04
CA SER A 335 -16.96 19.06 24.00
C SER A 335 -15.78 18.19 23.61
N ASP A 336 -15.99 17.18 22.76
CA ASP A 336 -14.91 16.28 22.32
C ASP A 336 -14.04 16.93 21.23
N GLN A 337 -12.72 16.76 21.34
CA GLN A 337 -11.75 17.40 20.45
C GLN A 337 -11.89 16.99 18.98
N PHE A 338 -12.32 15.76 18.70
CA PHE A 338 -12.49 15.22 17.35
C PHE A 338 -13.95 15.36 16.90
N ALA A 339 -14.90 15.00 17.77
CA ALA A 339 -16.30 14.98 17.40
C ALA A 339 -16.86 16.38 17.14
N ARG A 340 -16.28 17.44 17.72
CA ARG A 340 -16.62 18.84 17.36
C ARG A 340 -16.36 19.15 15.87
N HIS A 341 -15.34 18.52 15.26
CA HIS A 341 -15.04 18.70 13.84
C HIS A 341 -16.04 17.94 12.97
N VAL A 342 -16.42 16.73 13.37
CA VAL A 342 -17.50 15.96 12.75
C VAL A 342 -18.81 16.75 12.82
N TRP A 343 -19.15 17.29 14.00
CA TRP A 343 -20.34 18.11 14.22
C TRP A 343 -20.42 19.30 13.26
N ALA A 344 -19.32 20.03 13.12
CA ALA A 344 -19.24 21.17 12.21
C ALA A 344 -19.36 20.73 10.73
N LYS A 345 -18.56 19.73 10.31
CA LYS A 345 -18.52 19.27 8.91
C LYS A 345 -19.82 18.63 8.44
N PHE A 346 -20.53 17.92 9.32
CA PHE A 346 -21.80 17.28 8.98
C PHE A 346 -22.99 18.23 9.17
N ALA A 347 -22.72 19.49 9.54
CA ALA A 347 -23.70 20.53 9.81
C ALA A 347 -24.80 20.05 10.78
N LEU A 348 -24.43 19.33 11.85
CA LEU A 348 -25.39 18.68 12.75
C LEU A 348 -26.28 19.70 13.50
N SER A 349 -25.82 20.94 13.70
CA SER A 349 -26.67 22.03 14.20
C SER A 349 -27.85 22.31 13.27
N HIS A 350 -27.62 22.31 11.94
CA HIS A 350 -28.69 22.48 10.95
C HIS A 350 -29.58 21.24 10.90
N PHE A 351 -29.01 20.04 11.00
CA PHE A 351 -29.79 18.82 11.06
C PHE A 351 -30.77 18.82 12.24
N ALA A 352 -30.34 19.26 13.42
CA ALA A 352 -31.15 19.28 14.64
C ALA A 352 -32.28 20.35 14.62
N HIS A 353 -32.01 21.55 14.10
CA HIS A 353 -32.94 22.68 14.20
C HIS A 353 -33.63 23.07 12.88
N ARG A 354 -33.04 22.72 11.73
CA ARG A 354 -33.46 23.13 10.38
C ARG A 354 -33.30 21.98 9.38
N ARG A 355 -33.97 20.85 9.67
CA ARG A 355 -33.80 19.58 8.94
C ARG A 355 -34.06 19.70 7.43
N ALA A 356 -35.10 20.43 7.02
CA ALA A 356 -35.42 20.64 5.60
C ALA A 356 -34.29 21.35 4.85
N HIS A 357 -33.75 22.42 5.44
CA HIS A 357 -32.65 23.17 4.84
C HIS A 357 -31.33 22.37 4.83
N TRP A 358 -31.07 21.57 5.89
CA TRP A 358 -29.95 20.64 5.88
C TRP A 358 -30.06 19.63 4.72
N GLN A 359 -31.25 19.09 4.48
CA GLN A 359 -31.49 18.13 3.40
C GLN A 359 -31.30 18.76 2.01
N GLU A 360 -31.75 20.00 1.83
CA GLU A 360 -31.52 20.79 0.60
C GLU A 360 -30.02 20.94 0.30
N ILE A 361 -29.23 21.39 1.30
CA ILE A 361 -27.77 21.53 1.17
C ILE A 361 -27.12 20.20 0.81
N GLN A 362 -27.43 19.13 1.55
CA GLN A 362 -26.82 17.81 1.31
C GLN A 362 -27.19 17.22 -0.06
N THR A 363 -28.40 17.51 -0.54
CA THR A 363 -28.85 17.12 -1.88
C THR A 363 -28.11 17.90 -2.95
N GLY A 364 -27.94 19.22 -2.77
CA GLY A 364 -27.15 20.07 -3.67
C GLY A 364 -25.69 19.62 -3.77
N GLU A 365 -25.03 19.33 -2.65
CA GLU A 365 -23.67 18.80 -2.61
C GLU A 365 -23.53 17.46 -3.33
N SER A 366 -24.51 16.57 -3.18
CA SER A 366 -24.51 15.25 -3.83
C SER A 366 -24.70 15.38 -5.33
N LYS A 367 -25.62 16.24 -5.81
CA LYS A 367 -25.79 16.54 -7.24
C LYS A 367 -24.51 17.10 -7.85
N LYS A 368 -23.88 18.09 -7.20
CA LYS A 368 -22.61 18.66 -7.66
C LYS A 368 -21.51 17.60 -7.77
N ARG A 369 -21.43 16.68 -6.81
CA ARG A 369 -20.43 15.60 -6.83
C ARG A 369 -20.67 14.62 -7.97
N ASN A 370 -21.93 14.20 -8.20
CA ASN A 370 -22.28 13.30 -9.30
C ASN A 370 -21.95 13.92 -10.67
N LEU A 371 -22.27 15.20 -10.85
CA LEU A 371 -21.91 15.94 -12.07
C LEU A 371 -20.39 15.99 -12.28
N LEU A 372 -19.60 16.18 -11.20
CA LEU A 372 -18.14 16.18 -11.30
C LEU A 372 -17.55 14.79 -11.59
N SER A 373 -18.15 13.70 -11.08
CA SER A 373 -17.70 12.35 -11.40
C SER A 373 -17.97 11.99 -12.86
N GLU A 374 -19.13 12.40 -13.40
CA GLU A 374 -19.47 12.20 -14.82
C GLU A 374 -18.53 12.94 -15.79
N ILE A 375 -17.83 13.98 -15.32
CA ILE A 375 -16.86 14.75 -16.12
C ILE A 375 -15.44 14.13 -16.05
N LEU A 376 -15.16 13.35 -15.00
CA LEU A 376 -13.83 12.78 -14.72
C LEU A 376 -13.69 11.32 -15.17
N GLU A 377 -14.80 10.64 -15.44
CA GLU A 377 -14.88 9.40 -16.22
C GLU A 377 -14.79 9.71 -17.72
#